data_AF-A0A355ESM6-F1
#
_entry.id   AF-A0A355ESM6-F1
#
_cell.length_a   1.000
_cell.length_b   1.000
_cell.length_c   1.000
_cell.angle_alpha   90.00
_cell.angle_beta   90.00
_cell.angle_gamma   90.00
#
_symmetry.space_group_name_H-M   'P 1'
#
loop_
_entity.id
_entity.type
_entity.pdbx_description
1 polymer ?
#
loop_
_entity_poly.entity_id
_entity_poly.type
_entity_poly.pdbx_seq_one_letter_code
_entity_poly.pdbx_strand_id
1 'polypeptide(L)' 'MADEINIRNISVKCGHCNTYQTLCAYSRREEWNVYTYECENDTCDPNVTRTLIEVPAELDSFARRDPEWKGGGKHGEHG' A
#
# COMPACT_ATOMS: atom_id res chain seq x y z
N MET A 1 -16.88 16.49 9.86
CA MET A 1 -15.49 16.11 9.52
C MET A 1 -15.63 14.82 8.74
N ALA A 2 -15.20 14.76 7.49
CA ALA A 2 -15.20 13.49 6.77
C ALA A 2 -14.06 12.65 7.36
N ASP A 3 -14.36 11.42 7.79
CA ASP A 3 -13.34 10.47 8.24
C ASP A 3 -12.55 10.00 7.00
N GLU A 4 -11.56 10.80 6.59
CA GLU A 4 -10.73 10.49 5.42
C GLU A 4 -9.50 9.71 5.83
N ILE A 5 -9.30 8.56 5.20
CA ILE A 5 -8.08 7.76 5.32
C ILE A 5 -7.17 8.14 4.16
N ASN A 6 -5.92 8.43 4.49
CA ASN A 6 -4.86 8.59 3.50
C ASN A 6 -3.80 7.53 3.75
N ILE A 7 -3.69 6.57 2.84
CA ILE A 7 -2.74 5.46 2.93
C ILE A 7 -1.28 5.93 3.07
N ARG A 8 -0.93 7.13 2.57
CA ARG A 8 0.42 7.72 2.69
C ARG A 8 0.77 8.15 4.12
N ASN A 9 -0.22 8.24 5.01
CA ASN A 9 -0.01 8.56 6.42
C ASN A 9 0.23 7.31 7.27
N ILE A 10 0.24 6.11 6.67
CA ILE A 10 0.45 4.83 7.35
C ILE A 10 1.86 4.32 7.06
N SER A 11 2.63 4.05 8.11
CA SER A 11 3.90 3.33 8.01
C SER A 11 3.70 1.86 8.37
N VAL A 12 4.22 0.95 7.55
CA VAL A 12 4.12 -0.50 7.80
C VAL A 12 5.50 -1.03 8.21
N LYS A 13 5.60 -1.63 9.39
CA LYS A 13 6.84 -2.26 9.88
C LYS A 13 6.70 -3.78 9.85
N CYS A 14 7.69 -4.45 9.26
CA CYS A 14 7.71 -5.90 9.15
C CYS A 14 8.01 -6.54 10.51
N GLY A 15 7.13 -7.42 10.97
CA GLY A 15 7.32 -8.16 12.23
C GLY A 15 8.44 -9.21 12.18
N HIS A 16 8.91 -9.59 10.99
CA HIS A 16 9.96 -10.60 10.81
C HIS A 16 11.37 -9.99 10.86
N CYS A 17 11.71 -9.08 9.94
CA CYS A 17 13.04 -8.46 9.85
C CYS A 17 13.16 -7.13 10.59
N ASN A 18 12.07 -6.62 11.18
CA ASN A 18 12.02 -5.35 11.92
C ASN A 18 12.39 -4.11 11.07
N THR A 19 12.31 -4.20 9.74
CA THR A 19 12.46 -3.07 8.80
C THR A 19 11.09 -2.56 8.33
N TYR A 20 11.07 -1.42 7.63
CA TYR A 20 9.84 -0.88 7.03
C TYR A 20 9.53 -1.55 5.69
N GLN A 21 8.24 -1.65 5.39
CA GLN A 21 7.74 -2.09 4.09
C GLN A 21 7.35 -0.89 3.23
N THR A 22 7.65 -0.99 1.94
CA THR A 22 7.30 0.01 0.94
C THR A 22 6.02 -0.39 0.24
N LEU A 23 5.23 0.59 -0.18
CA LEU A 23 4.03 0.36 -0.97
C LEU A 23 4.41 -0.04 -2.41
N CYS A 24 4.08 -1.27 -2.80
CA CYS A 24 4.52 -1.89 -4.06
C CYS A 24 3.42 -2.03 -5.12
N ALA A 25 2.17 -2.16 -4.70
CA ALA A 25 1.06 -2.38 -5.61
C ALA A 25 -0.25 -1.83 -5.04
N TYR A 26 -1.19 -1.58 -5.96
CA TYR A 26 -2.52 -1.11 -5.66
C TYR A 26 -3.55 -1.82 -6.53
N SER A 27 -4.70 -2.15 -5.95
CA SER A 27 -5.81 -2.79 -6.64
C SER A 27 -7.13 -2.23 -6.14
N ARG A 28 -7.94 -1.71 -7.07
CA ARG A 28 -9.29 -1.22 -6.78
C ARG A 28 -10.28 -2.37 -6.79
N ARG A 29 -11.12 -2.46 -5.77
CA ARG A 29 -12.30 -3.36 -5.71
C ARG A 29 -13.56 -2.51 -5.54
N GLU A 30 -14.73 -3.16 -5.53
CA GLU A 30 -16.03 -2.47 -5.51
C GLU A 30 -16.19 -1.53 -4.31
N GLU A 31 -15.98 -2.05 -3.10
CA GLU A 31 -16.17 -1.28 -1.85
C GLU A 31 -14.84 -0.93 -1.16
N TRP A 32 -13.73 -1.54 -1.60
CA TRP A 32 -12.42 -1.47 -0.92
C TRP A 32 -11.27 -1.24 -1.90
N ASN A 33 -10.27 -0.50 -1.44
CA ASN A 33 -9.00 -0.30 -2.09
C ASN A 33 -7.94 -1.12 -1.38
N VAL A 34 -7.19 -1.94 -2.13
CA VAL A 34 -6.18 -2.85 -1.58
C VAL A 34 -4.79 -2.33 -1.93
N TYR A 35 -3.95 -2.21 -0.90
CA TYR A 35 -2.57 -1.76 -0.99
C TYR A 35 -1.63 -2.86 -0.55
N THR A 36 -0.64 -3.17 -1.38
CA THR A 36 0.34 -4.22 -1.13
C THR A 36 1.65 -3.61 -0.67
N TYR A 37 2.13 -4.02 0.50
CA TYR A 37 3.39 -3.60 1.08
C TYR A 37 4.37 -4.79 1.15
N GLU A 38 5.62 -4.55 0.76
CA GLU A 38 6.69 -5.55 0.81
C GLU A 38 7.96 -4.96 1.41
N CYS A 39 8.79 -5.80 2.04
CA CYS A 39 10.12 -5.40 2.49
C CYS A 39 11.01 -5.10 1.28
N GLU A 40 11.84 -4.07 1.39
CA GLU A 40 12.78 -3.72 0.32
C GLU A 40 14.00 -4.66 0.27
N ASN A 41 14.70 -4.64 -0.87
CA ASN A 41 15.98 -5.34 -1.10
C ASN A 41 15.92 -6.85 -0.88
N ASP A 42 14.77 -7.49 -1.14
CA ASP A 42 14.55 -8.93 -0.94
C ASP A 42 14.94 -9.41 0.48
N THR A 43 14.85 -8.50 1.46
CA THR A 43 15.21 -8.79 2.87
C THR A 43 14.34 -9.93 3.44
N CYS A 44 13.12 -10.08 2.92
CA CYS A 44 12.20 -11.14 3.28
C CYS A 44 11.56 -11.73 2.02
N ASP A 45 11.16 -13.01 2.11
CA ASP A 45 10.29 -13.62 1.11
C ASP A 45 8.92 -12.90 1.11
N PRO A 46 8.53 -12.21 0.02
CA PRO A 46 7.26 -11.51 -0.05
C PRO A 46 6.06 -12.46 0.03
N ASN A 47 6.21 -13.75 -0.26
CA ASN A 47 5.12 -14.70 -0.09
C ASN A 47 4.75 -14.94 1.38
N VAL A 48 5.69 -14.66 2.30
CA VAL A 48 5.51 -14.85 3.74
C VAL A 48 5.25 -13.53 4.46
N THR A 49 5.91 -12.44 4.04
CA THR A 49 5.91 -11.18 4.81
C THR A 49 5.13 -10.04 4.18
N ARG A 50 4.60 -10.20 2.97
CA ARG A 50 3.75 -9.19 2.31
C ARG A 50 2.57 -8.81 3.19
N THR A 51 2.32 -7.52 3.32
CA THR A 51 1.15 -6.99 4.02
C THR A 51 0.14 -6.45 3.00
N LEU A 52 -1.13 -6.79 3.18
CA LEU A 52 -2.24 -6.20 2.44
C LEU A 52 -3.00 -5.27 3.37
N ILE A 53 -3.18 -4.02 2.96
CA ILE A 53 -4.01 -3.04 3.68
C ILE A 53 -5.23 -2.74 2.83
N GLU A 54 -6.41 -2.93 3.40
CA GLU A 54 -7.69 -2.61 2.76
C GLU A 54 -8.27 -1.34 3.37
N VAL A 55 -8.57 -0.36 2.52
CA VAL A 55 -9.19 0.92 2.90
C VAL A 55 -10.56 1.02 2.22
N PRO A 56 -11.65 1.40 2.92
CA PRO A 56 -12.92 1.60 2.27
C PRO A 56 -12.79 2.64 1.15
N ALA A 57 -13.28 2.34 -0.05
CA ALA A 57 -13.17 3.22 -1.21
C ALA A 57 -13.83 4.60 -0.95
N GLU A 58 -14.81 4.63 -0.05
CA GLU A 58 -15.49 5.85 0.36
C GLU A 58 -14.71 6.74 1.34
N LEU A 59 -13.68 6.21 2.00
CA LEU A 59 -12.84 6.95 2.94
C LEU A 59 -11.45 7.22 2.37
N ASP A 60 -11.07 6.53 1.29
CA ASP A 60 -9.75 6.62 0.69
C ASP A 60 -9.53 7.90 -0.12
N SER A 61 -9.03 8.93 0.57
CA SER A 61 -8.67 10.21 -0.03
C SER A 61 -7.54 10.12 -1.07
N PHE A 62 -6.65 9.14 -0.95
CA PHE A 62 -5.50 9.01 -1.85
C PHE A 62 -5.94 8.45 -3.21
N ALA A 63 -6.67 7.34 -3.22
CA ALA A 63 -7.22 6.75 -4.45
C ALA A 63 -8.23 7.66 -5.17
N ARG A 64 -8.90 8.56 -4.43
CA ARG A 64 -9.81 9.56 -5.00
C ARG A 64 -9.08 10.70 -5.69
N ARG A 65 -7.93 11.11 -5.16
CA ARG A 65 -7.14 12.22 -5.70
C ARG A 65 -6.39 11.82 -6.97
N ASP A 66 -5.97 10.56 -7.06
CA ASP A 66 -5.23 10.03 -8.21
C ASP A 66 -5.81 8.67 -8.64
N PRO A 67 -6.92 8.65 -9.39
CA PRO A 67 -7.60 7.43 -9.80
C PRO A 67 -6.84 6.64 -10.87
N GLU A 68 -5.87 7.26 -11.54
CA GLU A 68 -5.03 6.65 -12.57
C GLU A 68 -3.79 5.96 -11.99
N TRP A 69 -3.40 6.27 -10.75
CA TRP A 69 -2.27 5.64 -10.08
C TRP A 69 -2.41 4.12 -10.00
N LYS A 70 -1.53 3.38 -10.69
CA LYS A 70 -1.51 1.91 -10.73
C LYS A 70 -0.52 1.27 -9.75
N GLY A 71 0.02 2.06 -8.81
CA GLY A 71 1.15 1.69 -7.97
C GLY A 71 2.42 2.42 -8.43
N GLY A 72 3.28 2.79 -7.47
CA GLY A 72 4.67 3.11 -7.80
C GLY A 72 5.34 1.79 -8.12
N GLY A 73 6.05 1.69 -9.24
CA GLY A 73 6.77 0.47 -9.58
C GLY A 73 7.68 0.05 -8.42
N LYS A 74 8.01 -1.24 -8.40
CA LYS A 74 8.93 -1.81 -7.41
C LYS A 74 10.11 -0.85 -7.20
N HIS A 75 10.34 -0.45 -5.96
CA HIS A 75 11.50 0.36 -5.57
C HIS A 75 11.62 1.73 -6.27
N GLY A 76 10.49 2.37 -6.61
CA GLY A 76 10.50 3.69 -7.22
C GLY A 76 10.73 3.68 -8.73
N GLU A 77 10.64 2.51 -9.39
CA GLU A 77 10.49 2.47 -10.84
C GLU A 77 9.20 3.21 -11.21
N HIS A 78 9.35 4.29 -11.98
CA HIS A 78 8.22 5.14 -12.38
C HIS A 78 7.21 4.31 -13.18
N GLY A 79 5.97 4.23 -12.66
CA GLY A 79 4.79 3.85 -13.42
C GLY A 79 4.20 5.03 -14.16
#